data_AF-A0A8W8J420-F1
#
_entry.id   AF-A0A8W8J420-F1
#
_cell.length_a   1.000
_cell.length_b   1.000
_cell.length_c   1.000
_cell.angle_alpha   90.00
_cell.angle_beta   90.00
_cell.angle_gamma   90.00
#
_symmetry.space_group_name_H-M   'P 1'
#
loop_
_entity.id
_entity.type
_entity.pdbx_description
1 polymer ?
#
loop_
_entity_poly.entity_id
_entity_poly.type
_entity_poly.pdbx_seq_one_letter_code
_entity_poly.pdbx_strand_id
1 'polypeptide(L)'
;AKSLRRFRGDASKVNVRGPGLKKARCNQTQTFTIDVKDAGHAMLCVGMVAPNGLPEPELMVKKNNPTQYTVSYKVVEAGEHTLCIRFGDEEVPGSPFSIAT
;
A
#
# COMPACT_ATOMS: atom_id res chain seq x y z
N ALA A 1 -33.18 -0.38 -11.03
CA ALA A 1 -31.84 0.09 -10.59
C ALA A 1 -30.77 -0.72 -11.31
N LYS A 2 -29.94 -0.11 -12.15
CA LYS A 2 -28.83 -0.82 -12.82
C LYS A 2 -27.82 -1.21 -11.76
N SER A 3 -27.72 -2.51 -11.47
CA SER A 3 -26.64 -3.10 -10.67
C SER A 3 -25.32 -2.60 -11.23
N LEU A 4 -24.65 -1.70 -10.50
CA LEU A 4 -23.28 -1.31 -10.76
C LEU A 4 -22.49 -2.62 -10.78
N ARG A 5 -21.97 -2.98 -11.96
CA ARG A 5 -21.08 -4.14 -12.09
C ARG A 5 -20.00 -3.98 -11.03
N ARG A 6 -20.07 -4.77 -9.94
CA ARG A 6 -18.98 -4.87 -8.96
C ARG A 6 -17.75 -5.20 -9.81
N PHE A 7 -16.83 -4.26 -9.95
CA PHE A 7 -15.45 -4.57 -10.26
C PHE A 7 -15.00 -5.51 -9.14
N ARG A 8 -15.21 -6.83 -9.32
CA ARG A 8 -15.00 -7.85 -8.30
C ARG A 8 -13.50 -8.08 -8.19
N GLY A 9 -12.81 -7.11 -7.61
CA GLY A 9 -11.50 -7.34 -7.03
C GLY A 9 -11.64 -8.22 -5.79
N ASP A 10 -10.70 -9.14 -5.59
CA ASP A 10 -10.57 -9.94 -4.36
C ASP A 10 -9.31 -9.48 -3.62
N ALA A 11 -9.49 -8.65 -2.59
CA ALA A 11 -8.39 -8.10 -1.82
C ALA A 11 -7.53 -9.19 -1.16
N SER A 12 -8.14 -10.33 -0.79
CA SER A 12 -7.45 -11.46 -0.17
C SER A 12 -6.40 -12.13 -1.07
N LYS A 13 -6.49 -11.89 -2.39
CA LYS A 13 -5.55 -12.39 -3.40
C LYS A 13 -4.44 -11.39 -3.73
N VAL A 14 -4.48 -10.19 -3.16
CA VAL A 14 -3.39 -9.23 -3.29
C VAL A 14 -2.22 -9.67 -2.43
N ASN A 15 -1.02 -9.58 -3.01
CA ASN A 15 0.20 -10.01 -2.38
C ASN A 15 1.17 -8.82 -2.25
N VAL A 16 1.55 -8.49 -1.03
CA VAL A 16 2.43 -7.35 -0.72
C VAL A 16 3.75 -7.87 -0.16
N ARG A 17 4.89 -7.51 -0.77
CA ARG A 17 6.22 -8.00 -0.36
C ARG A 17 7.29 -6.94 -0.55
N GLY A 18 8.28 -6.90 0.35
CA GLY A 18 9.45 -6.03 0.24
C GLY A 18 10.00 -5.61 1.60
N PRO A 19 11.23 -5.05 1.62
CA PRO A 19 11.86 -4.61 2.86
C PRO A 19 11.12 -3.43 3.52
N GLY A 20 10.51 -2.53 2.72
CA GLY A 20 9.76 -1.37 3.21
C GLY A 20 8.42 -1.67 3.90
N LEU A 21 8.14 -2.92 4.27
CA LEU A 21 6.91 -3.32 4.98
C LEU A 21 7.12 -3.58 6.47
N LYS A 22 8.36 -3.49 6.97
CA LYS A 22 8.68 -3.81 8.37
C LYS A 22 9.49 -2.72 9.06
N LYS A 23 10.50 -2.20 8.37
CA LYS A 23 11.39 -1.19 8.93
C LYS A 23 11.76 -0.19 7.86
N ALA A 24 11.78 1.08 8.24
CA ALA A 24 12.30 2.16 7.43
C ALA A 24 13.54 2.76 8.09
N ARG A 25 14.33 3.51 7.33
CA ARG A 25 15.35 4.41 7.88
C ARG A 25 14.96 5.82 7.51
N CYS A 26 14.99 6.73 8.48
CA CYS A 26 14.71 8.14 8.22
C CYS A 26 15.60 8.68 7.12
N ASN A 27 15.01 9.51 6.26
CA ASN A 27 15.67 10.13 5.11
C ASN A 27 16.18 9.14 4.03
N GLN A 28 15.83 7.86 4.09
CA GLN A 28 16.15 6.88 3.04
C GLN A 28 14.88 6.38 2.37
N THR A 29 14.87 6.41 1.03
CA THR A 29 13.78 5.84 0.25
C THR A 29 13.66 4.34 0.52
N GLN A 30 12.47 3.92 0.95
CA GLN A 30 12.10 2.53 1.09
C GLN A 30 11.18 2.11 -0.05
N THR A 31 11.23 0.83 -0.40
CA THR A 31 10.38 0.29 -1.46
C THR A 31 9.79 -1.05 -1.10
N PHE A 32 8.61 -1.31 -1.66
CA PHE A 32 7.96 -2.61 -1.66
C PHE A 32 7.10 -2.78 -2.91
N THR A 33 6.66 -4.01 -3.15
CA THR A 33 5.93 -4.41 -4.35
C THR A 33 4.55 -4.94 -3.97
N ILE A 34 3.55 -4.61 -4.78
CA ILE A 34 2.18 -5.12 -4.69
C ILE A 34 1.87 -5.89 -5.98
N ASP A 35 1.55 -7.16 -5.86
CA ASP A 35 1.07 -8.02 -6.95
C ASP A 35 -0.44 -8.26 -6.81
N VAL A 36 -1.19 -7.97 -7.87
CA VAL A 36 -2.66 -8.13 -7.94
C VAL A 36 -3.08 -9.19 -8.97
N LYS A 37 -2.15 -10.05 -9.40
CA LYS A 37 -2.33 -10.99 -10.52
C LYS A 37 -3.58 -11.89 -10.39
N ASP A 38 -3.87 -12.35 -9.18
CA ASP A 38 -4.98 -13.27 -8.87
C ASP A 38 -6.18 -12.54 -8.25
N ALA A 39 -6.08 -11.22 -8.09
CA ALA A 39 -7.08 -10.39 -7.42
C ALA A 39 -8.14 -9.83 -8.36
N GLY A 40 -8.00 -10.01 -9.68
CA GLY A 40 -8.91 -9.41 -10.66
C GLY A 40 -8.72 -7.90 -10.80
N HIS A 41 -9.81 -7.16 -10.99
CA HIS A 41 -9.75 -5.73 -11.30
C HIS A 41 -10.51 -4.91 -10.28
N ALA A 42 -9.80 -4.04 -9.56
CA ALA A 42 -10.34 -2.99 -8.69
C ALA A 42 -9.33 -1.84 -8.55
N MET A 43 -9.74 -0.76 -7.88
CA MET A 43 -8.87 0.38 -7.57
C MET A 43 -7.84 -0.01 -6.50
N LEU A 44 -6.57 0.34 -6.68
CA LEU A 44 -5.55 0.19 -5.65
C LEU A 44 -5.36 1.54 -4.94
N CYS A 45 -5.54 1.57 -3.62
CA CYS A 45 -5.31 2.74 -2.79
C CYS A 45 -4.20 2.44 -1.78
N VAL A 46 -3.21 3.34 -1.68
CA VAL A 46 -2.10 3.26 -0.74
C VAL A 46 -2.00 4.59 -0.03
N GLY A 47 -1.90 4.57 1.29
CA GLY A 47 -1.70 5.77 2.11
C GLY A 47 -0.84 5.43 3.33
N MET A 48 -0.10 6.42 3.83
CA MET A 48 0.75 6.25 5.00
C MET A 48 0.55 7.45 5.93
N VAL A 49 0.47 7.16 7.23
CA VAL A 49 0.24 8.14 8.29
C VAL A 49 1.42 8.11 9.25
N ALA A 50 1.98 9.28 9.51
CA ALA A 50 3.10 9.50 10.42
C ALA A 50 2.66 9.39 11.90
N PRO A 51 3.60 9.26 12.86
CA PRO A 51 3.28 9.17 14.29
C PRO A 51 2.48 10.38 14.80
N ASN A 52 2.68 11.55 14.21
CA ASN A 52 1.93 12.77 14.49
C ASN A 52 0.45 12.77 13.98
N GLY A 53 0.03 11.70 13.28
CA GLY A 53 -1.32 11.54 12.73
C GLY A 53 -1.55 12.19 11.36
N LEU A 54 -0.54 12.83 10.77
CA LEU A 54 -0.61 13.46 9.45
C LEU A 54 -0.20 12.48 8.35
N PRO A 55 -0.71 12.64 7.11
CA PRO A 55 -0.26 11.85 5.97
C PRO A 55 1.22 12.08 5.65
N GLU A 56 1.94 11.01 5.32
CA GLU A 56 3.32 11.10 4.80
C GLU A 56 3.32 11.69 3.38
N PRO A 57 4.01 12.82 3.13
CA PRO A 57 3.92 13.53 1.86
C PRO A 57 4.71 12.86 0.74
N GLU A 58 5.77 12.12 1.07
CA GLU A 58 6.64 11.45 0.09
C GLU A 58 6.24 9.98 -0.08
N LEU A 59 5.04 9.71 -0.61
CA LEU A 59 4.59 8.37 -1.01
C LEU A 59 4.21 8.34 -2.49
N MET A 60 4.84 7.44 -3.24
CA MET A 60 4.62 7.29 -4.68
C MET A 60 4.26 5.85 -5.05
N VAL A 61 3.23 5.69 -5.87
CA VAL A 61 2.84 4.39 -6.44
C VAL A 61 3.13 4.38 -7.93
N LYS A 62 3.99 3.48 -8.38
CA LYS A 62 4.33 3.27 -9.79
C LYS A 62 3.77 1.94 -10.27
N LYS A 63 3.00 1.96 -11.36
CA LYS A 63 2.58 0.72 -12.05
C LYS A 63 3.73 0.23 -12.94
N ASN A 64 4.21 -0.99 -12.70
CA ASN A 64 5.31 -1.57 -13.47
C ASN A 64 4.79 -2.37 -14.68
N ASN A 65 3.70 -3.10 -14.48
CA ASN A 65 3.05 -3.91 -15.50
C ASN A 65 1.54 -4.06 -15.14
N PRO A 66 0.72 -4.78 -15.92
CA PRO A 66 -0.72 -4.88 -15.67
C PRO A 66 -1.10 -5.35 -14.27
N THR A 67 -0.29 -6.18 -13.63
CA THR A 67 -0.58 -6.87 -12.36
C THR A 67 0.37 -6.52 -11.22
N GLN A 68 1.34 -5.63 -11.43
CA GLN A 68 2.35 -5.30 -10.43
C GLN A 68 2.57 -3.79 -10.30
N TYR A 69 2.71 -3.36 -9.05
CA TYR A 69 3.00 -1.99 -8.64
C TYR A 69 4.21 -1.98 -7.71
N THR A 70 5.03 -0.93 -7.81
CA THR A 70 6.05 -0.60 -6.81
C THR A 70 5.60 0.64 -6.05
N VAL A 71 5.66 0.55 -4.74
CA VAL A 71 5.48 1.69 -3.85
C VAL A 71 6.85 2.12 -3.35
N SER A 72 7.11 3.42 -3.42
CA SER A 72 8.28 4.06 -2.85
C SER A 72 7.83 5.11 -1.85
N TYR A 73 8.42 5.13 -0.67
CA TYR A 73 8.16 6.17 0.31
C TYR A 73 9.42 6.61 1.03
N LYS A 74 9.40 7.80 1.63
CA LYS A 74 10.46 8.31 2.49
C LYS A 74 9.83 8.96 3.72
N VAL A 75 10.31 8.55 4.88
CA VAL A 75 9.87 9.06 6.18
C VAL A 75 10.93 9.97 6.76
N VAL A 76 10.50 11.04 7.42
CA VAL A 76 11.38 12.00 8.11
C VAL A 76 11.26 11.88 9.63
N GLU A 77 10.09 11.51 10.13
CA GLU A 77 9.79 11.41 11.56
C GLU A 77 10.16 10.03 12.12
N ALA A 78 10.80 10.03 13.29
CA ALA A 78 11.09 8.80 14.03
C ALA A 78 9.82 8.33 14.78
N GLY A 79 9.53 7.03 14.75
CA GLY A 79 8.37 6.45 15.41
C GLY A 79 7.69 5.38 14.57
N GLU A 80 6.46 5.05 14.97
CA GLU A 80 5.65 4.06 14.28
C GLU A 80 4.74 4.74 13.25
N HIS A 81 4.94 4.40 11.99
CA HIS A 81 4.12 4.87 10.88
C HIS A 81 3.10 3.80 10.50
N THR A 82 1.89 4.21 10.14
CA THR A 82 0.83 3.29 9.71
C THR A 82 0.67 3.34 8.20
N LEU A 83 0.95 2.24 7.51
CA LEU A 83 0.77 2.09 6.07
C LEU A 83 -0.51 1.28 5.77
N CYS A 84 -1.47 1.91 5.11
CA CYS A 84 -2.75 1.31 4.74
C CYS A 84 -2.78 0.99 3.24
N ILE A 85 -3.21 -0.22 2.89
CA ILE A 85 -3.33 -0.67 1.49
C ILE A 85 -4.71 -1.31 1.30
N ARG A 86 -5.46 -0.78 0.32
CA ARG A 86 -6.79 -1.26 -0.05
C ARG A 86 -6.87 -1.62 -1.52
N PHE A 87 -7.66 -2.64 -1.83
CA PHE A 87 -8.00 -3.06 -3.18
C PHE A 87 -9.52 -3.09 -3.34
N GLY A 88 -10.07 -2.12 -4.08
CA GLY A 88 -11.48 -1.78 -4.02
C GLY A 88 -11.83 -1.16 -2.67
N ASP A 89 -12.88 -1.67 -2.05
CA ASP A 89 -13.36 -1.20 -0.74
C ASP A 89 -12.80 -2.01 0.45
N GLU A 90 -11.96 -3.01 0.18
CA GLU A 90 -11.44 -3.95 1.18
C GLU A 90 -9.93 -3.75 1.42
N GLU A 91 -9.50 -4.02 2.66
CA GLU A 91 -8.07 -4.06 3.01
C GLU A 91 -7.40 -5.33 2.48
N VAL A 92 -6.15 -5.18 2.04
CA VAL A 92 -5.34 -6.34 1.62
C VAL A 92 -4.79 -7.08 2.85
N PRO A 93 -4.43 -8.36 2.73
CA PRO A 93 -3.80 -9.11 3.81
C PRO A 93 -2.59 -8.39 4.39
N GLY A 94 -2.61 -8.16 5.71
CA GLY A 94 -1.54 -7.49 6.45
C GLY A 94 -1.69 -5.97 6.57
N SER A 95 -2.66 -5.35 5.88
CA SER A 95 -3.03 -3.95 6.14
C SER A 95 -3.88 -3.87 7.43
N PRO A 96 -3.69 -2.82 8.25
CA PRO A 96 -2.61 -1.84 8.16
C PRO A 96 -1.24 -2.43 8.58
N PHE A 97 -0.16 -1.95 7.97
CA PHE A 97 1.21 -2.32 8.31
C PHE A 97 1.83 -1.28 9.26
N SER A 98 2.39 -1.73 10.37
CA SER A 98 3.20 -0.90 11.28
C SER A 98 4.65 -0.86 10.82
N ILE A 99 5.13 0.33 10.44
CA ILE A 99 6.49 0.57 9.95
C ILE A 99 7.27 1.35 11.01
N ALA A 100 8.21 0.69 11.67
CA ALA A 100 9.11 1.34 12.62
C ALA A 100 10.30 1.99 11.88
N THR A 101 10.69 3.20 12.30
CA THR A 101 11.93 3.87 11.85
C THR A 101 13.10 3.70 12.81
#